data_AF-A0A1Q9PTS1-F1
#
_entry.id   AF-A0A1Q9PTS1-F1
#
_cell.length_a   1.000
_cell.length_b   1.000
_cell.length_c   1.000
_cell.angle_alpha   90.00
_cell.angle_beta   90.00
_cell.angle_gamma   90.00
#
_symmetry.space_group_name_H-M   'P 1'
#
loop_
_entity.id
_entity.type
_entity.pdbx_description
1 polymer ?
#
loop_
_entity_poly.entity_id
_entity_poly.type
_entity_poly.pdbx_seq_one_letter_code
_entity_poly.pdbx_strand_id
1 'polypeptide(L)'
;MIVAELNGKIPSALQNYEDILTSSVIGLFQYLSSPTYFQKVLESCVNINGHQLTFDSPIIECNFVFWPKLENSEPDVLLQVKTKSDSEFLICIEAKYWSDKSSYEDQSVDLQNRTNGQRDQLAREIEDIHKDNCLRYLNINKNKLNSIAMIYLTNHTYLPKQEILESILHVNGIVFRKEQLYWLTWREIHNTISNLRSFLTVQDLKLLTDLQRLLEKKGLQSFNGFQQHVEIVSEINITYNSPLNSYSWNYYKDVKKLNWNYGGNQNE
;
A
#
# COMPACT_ATOMS: atom_id res chain seq x y z
N MET A 1 -7.45 5.96 -19.92
CA MET A 1 -6.24 5.11 -19.93
C MET A 1 -6.57 3.63 -19.73
N ILE A 2 -7.35 3.29 -18.69
CA ILE A 2 -7.75 1.92 -18.33
C ILE A 2 -8.21 1.07 -19.53
N VAL A 3 -9.12 1.57 -20.37
CA VAL A 3 -9.61 0.81 -21.54
C VAL A 3 -8.47 0.45 -22.52
N ALA A 4 -7.51 1.36 -22.75
CA ALA A 4 -6.38 1.09 -23.63
C ALA A 4 -5.44 0.04 -23.01
N GLU A 5 -5.20 0.10 -21.71
CA GLU A 5 -4.39 -0.91 -20.99
C GLU A 5 -5.06 -2.28 -21.02
N LEU A 6 -6.36 -2.35 -20.72
CA LEU A 6 -7.14 -3.59 -20.77
C LEU A 6 -7.09 -4.25 -22.16
N ASN A 7 -7.13 -3.45 -23.23
CA ASN A 7 -7.03 -3.93 -24.61
C ASN A 7 -5.60 -4.10 -25.13
N GLY A 8 -4.56 -3.89 -24.29
CA GLY A 8 -3.16 -4.07 -24.68
C GLY A 8 -2.69 -3.09 -25.76
N LYS A 9 -3.31 -1.90 -25.81
CA LYS A 9 -2.96 -0.83 -26.76
C LYS A 9 -1.88 0.11 -26.25
N ILE A 10 -1.49 -0.01 -24.98
CA ILE A 10 -0.37 0.74 -24.41
C ILE A 10 0.92 -0.06 -24.62
N PRO A 11 2.01 0.57 -25.10
CA PRO A 11 3.31 -0.07 -25.18
C PRO A 11 3.75 -0.67 -23.84
N SER A 12 4.35 -1.86 -23.86
CA SER A 12 4.78 -2.58 -22.66
C SER A 12 5.72 -1.77 -21.77
N ALA A 13 6.58 -0.95 -22.37
CA ALA A 13 7.46 -0.02 -21.66
C ALA A 13 6.65 0.92 -20.74
N LEU A 14 5.58 1.54 -21.26
CA LEU A 14 4.74 2.48 -20.51
C LEU A 14 3.80 1.79 -19.52
N GLN A 15 3.39 0.55 -19.79
CA GLN A 15 2.45 -0.18 -18.95
C GLN A 15 2.98 -0.47 -17.52
N ASN A 16 4.30 -0.48 -17.35
CA ASN A 16 4.96 -0.76 -16.06
C ASN A 16 5.33 0.49 -15.27
N TYR A 17 4.97 1.70 -15.75
CA TYR A 17 5.26 2.92 -15.02
C TYR A 17 4.34 3.07 -13.80
N GLU A 18 4.96 3.41 -12.68
CA GLU A 18 4.34 3.70 -11.40
C GLU A 18 3.30 4.81 -11.53
N ASP A 19 3.67 5.95 -12.12
CA ASP A 19 2.80 7.10 -12.34
C ASP A 19 1.50 6.75 -13.09
N ILE A 20 1.61 5.87 -14.09
CA ILE A 20 0.48 5.40 -14.90
C ILE A 20 -0.45 4.52 -14.05
N LEU A 21 0.12 3.69 -13.18
CA LEU A 21 -0.66 2.88 -12.24
C LEU A 21 -1.33 3.76 -11.19
N THR A 22 -0.59 4.65 -10.54
CA THR A 22 -1.09 5.55 -9.49
C THR A 22 -2.23 6.42 -10.02
N SER A 23 -2.05 7.05 -11.18
CA SER A 23 -3.10 7.85 -11.81
C SER A 23 -4.32 7.04 -12.26
N SER A 24 -4.12 5.81 -12.74
CA SER A 24 -5.25 4.94 -13.13
C SER A 24 -6.05 4.42 -11.93
N VAL A 25 -5.36 4.06 -10.85
CA VAL A 25 -5.97 3.43 -9.68
C VAL A 25 -6.52 4.48 -8.73
N ILE A 26 -5.66 5.36 -8.21
CA ILE A 26 -6.05 6.40 -7.25
C ILE A 26 -6.88 7.47 -7.97
N GLY A 27 -6.48 7.85 -9.18
CA GLY A 27 -7.20 8.87 -9.94
C GLY A 27 -8.61 8.46 -10.33
N LEU A 28 -8.92 7.16 -10.46
CA LEU A 28 -10.28 6.70 -10.76
C LEU A 28 -11.29 7.06 -9.66
N PHE A 29 -10.85 7.10 -8.39
CA PHE A 29 -11.74 7.41 -7.26
C PHE A 29 -12.32 8.83 -7.32
N GLN A 30 -11.67 9.75 -8.05
CA GLN A 30 -12.20 11.10 -8.30
C GLN A 30 -13.49 11.10 -9.13
N TYR A 31 -13.72 10.04 -9.92
CA TYR A 31 -14.86 9.96 -10.84
C TYR A 31 -16.02 9.12 -10.30
N LEU A 32 -15.89 8.59 -9.08
CA LEU A 32 -16.95 7.84 -8.43
C LEU A 32 -17.98 8.79 -7.81
N SER A 33 -19.23 8.32 -7.72
CA SER A 33 -20.34 9.13 -7.20
C SER A 33 -20.25 9.41 -5.69
N SER A 34 -19.44 8.65 -4.95
CA SER A 34 -19.30 8.79 -3.51
C SER A 34 -17.86 8.55 -3.04
N PRO A 35 -17.32 9.42 -2.16
CA PRO A 35 -16.00 9.22 -1.55
C PRO A 35 -15.96 8.00 -0.62
N THR A 36 -17.11 7.45 -0.22
CA THR A 36 -17.16 6.25 0.64
C THR A 36 -16.50 5.03 0.01
N TYR A 37 -16.40 4.96 -1.33
CA TYR A 37 -15.63 3.90 -1.99
C TYR A 37 -14.15 3.99 -1.67
N PHE A 38 -13.60 5.21 -1.72
CA PHE A 38 -12.21 5.44 -1.40
C PHE A 38 -11.96 5.39 0.11
N GLN A 39 -12.91 5.84 0.93
CA GLN A 39 -12.86 5.68 2.38
C GLN A 39 -12.57 4.23 2.78
N LYS A 40 -13.28 3.26 2.18
CA LYS A 40 -13.05 1.82 2.45
C LYS A 40 -11.63 1.36 2.11
N VAL A 41 -11.03 1.94 1.07
CA VAL A 41 -9.64 1.66 0.70
C VAL A 41 -8.66 2.31 1.68
N LEU A 42 -8.95 3.54 2.13
CA LEU A 42 -8.13 4.20 3.14
C LEU A 42 -8.18 3.47 4.49
N GLU A 43 -9.36 2.96 4.86
CA GLU A 43 -9.58 2.20 6.10
C GLU A 43 -8.95 0.79 6.07
N SER A 44 -8.56 0.27 4.89
CA SER A 44 -7.82 -1.00 4.80
C SER A 44 -6.31 -0.85 4.97
N CYS A 45 -5.78 0.38 4.96
CA CYS A 45 -4.39 0.67 5.30
C CYS A 45 -4.10 0.31 6.76
N VAL A 46 -2.89 -0.19 7.05
CA VAL A 46 -2.46 -0.57 8.41
C VAL A 46 -1.15 0.09 8.80
N ASN A 47 -1.02 0.54 10.05
CA ASN A 47 0.24 1.06 10.57
C ASN A 47 1.13 -0.07 11.14
N ILE A 48 2.29 0.30 11.69
CA ILE A 48 3.28 -0.66 12.21
C ILE A 48 2.72 -1.55 13.35
N ASN A 49 1.74 -1.04 14.09
CA ASN A 49 1.10 -1.75 15.18
C ASN A 49 -0.09 -2.60 14.70
N GLY A 50 -0.39 -2.60 13.39
CA GLY A 50 -1.53 -3.30 12.80
C GLY A 50 -2.86 -2.57 12.95
N HIS A 51 -2.87 -1.32 13.40
CA HIS A 51 -4.10 -0.53 13.48
C HIS A 51 -4.47 0.06 12.13
N GLN A 52 -5.75 0.03 11.81
CA GLN A 52 -6.30 0.63 10.61
C GLN A 52 -6.39 2.15 10.70
N LEU A 53 -6.31 2.82 9.56
CA LEU A 53 -6.64 4.24 9.49
C LEU A 53 -8.14 4.41 9.73
N THR A 54 -8.51 5.37 10.57
CA THR A 54 -9.91 5.60 10.96
C THR A 54 -10.28 7.07 10.82
N PHE A 55 -11.56 7.30 10.55
CA PHE A 55 -12.15 8.63 10.45
C PHE A 55 -13.20 8.81 11.54
N ASP A 56 -13.39 10.05 12.00
CA ASP A 56 -14.33 10.40 13.06
C ASP A 56 -15.79 10.36 12.59
N SER A 57 -16.02 10.54 11.29
CA SER A 57 -17.31 10.37 10.64
C SER A 57 -17.11 10.05 9.15
N PRO A 58 -18.17 9.67 8.40
CA PRO A 58 -18.06 9.39 6.98
C PRO A 58 -17.44 10.56 6.19
N ILE A 59 -16.60 10.23 5.22
CA ILE A 59 -16.01 11.20 4.32
C ILE A 59 -17.10 11.76 3.41
N ILE A 60 -17.13 13.08 3.25
CA ILE A 60 -18.04 13.79 2.35
C ILE A 60 -17.32 14.40 1.14
N GLU A 61 -16.01 14.62 1.24
CA GLU A 61 -15.21 15.23 0.19
C GLU A 61 -13.78 14.68 0.23
N CYS A 62 -13.24 14.38 -0.96
CA CYS A 62 -11.85 14.00 -1.19
C CYS A 62 -11.29 14.88 -2.31
N ASN A 63 -10.30 15.72 -2.00
CA ASN A 63 -9.60 16.53 -2.97
C ASN A 63 -8.20 15.95 -3.22
N PHE A 64 -7.95 15.50 -4.44
CA PHE A 64 -6.72 14.81 -4.83
C PHE A 64 -5.82 15.77 -5.61
N VAL A 65 -4.54 15.82 -5.25
CA VAL A 65 -3.50 16.56 -5.97
C VAL A 65 -2.37 15.60 -6.31
N PHE A 66 -2.17 15.32 -7.59
CA PHE A 66 -1.16 14.39 -8.08
C PHE A 66 0.16 15.11 -8.36
N TRP A 67 1.27 14.50 -7.95
CA TRP A 67 2.64 15.00 -8.08
C TRP A 67 2.82 16.48 -7.68
N PRO A 68 2.32 16.91 -6.50
CA PRO A 68 2.55 18.28 -6.05
C PRO A 68 4.03 18.49 -5.75
N LYS A 69 4.57 19.59 -6.26
CA LYS A 69 5.92 20.03 -5.91
C LYS A 69 5.91 20.71 -4.56
N LEU A 70 6.40 20.02 -3.54
CA LEU A 70 6.65 20.57 -2.22
C LEU A 70 8.06 21.18 -2.18
N GLU A 71 8.50 21.57 -0.98
CA GLU A 71 9.76 22.31 -0.83
C GLU A 71 10.98 21.43 -1.10
N ASN A 72 10.96 20.19 -0.64
CA ASN A 72 12.05 19.22 -0.71
C ASN A 72 11.62 17.89 -1.32
N SER A 73 10.32 17.67 -1.57
CA SER A 73 9.80 16.43 -2.15
C SER A 73 8.71 16.67 -3.21
N GLU A 74 8.39 15.61 -3.95
CA GLU A 74 7.26 15.53 -4.88
C GLU A 74 6.57 14.20 -4.61
N PRO A 75 5.65 14.12 -3.62
CA PRO A 75 4.93 12.87 -3.35
C PRO A 75 3.99 12.55 -4.51
N ASP A 76 3.61 11.29 -4.68
CA ASP A 76 2.70 10.89 -5.76
C ASP A 76 1.30 11.52 -5.65
N VAL A 77 0.72 11.52 -4.44
CA VAL A 77 -0.62 12.08 -4.21
C VAL A 77 -0.72 12.77 -2.84
N LEU A 78 -1.17 14.02 -2.83
CA LEU A 78 -1.74 14.65 -1.64
C LEU A 78 -3.26 14.59 -1.68
N LEU A 79 -3.85 14.27 -0.55
CA LEU A 79 -5.28 14.11 -0.38
C LEU A 79 -5.75 14.95 0.82
N GLN A 80 -6.61 15.90 0.56
CA GLN A 80 -7.39 16.56 1.61
C GLN A 80 -8.75 15.86 1.72
N VAL A 81 -9.06 15.36 2.91
CA VAL A 81 -10.33 14.69 3.23
C VAL A 81 -11.13 15.56 4.18
N LYS A 82 -12.42 15.76 3.88
CA LYS A 82 -13.37 16.38 4.82
C LYS A 82 -14.42 15.37 5.24
N THR A 83 -14.71 15.33 6.53
CA THR A 83 -15.69 14.42 7.11
C THR A 83 -16.99 15.16 7.46
N LYS A 84 -18.06 14.41 7.69
CA LYS A 84 -19.39 14.96 8.04
C LYS A 84 -19.40 15.75 9.35
N SER A 85 -18.46 15.49 10.25
CA SER A 85 -18.22 16.21 11.51
C SER A 85 -17.46 17.52 11.32
N ASP A 86 -17.18 17.93 10.08
CA ASP A 86 -16.42 19.15 9.73
C ASP A 86 -14.94 19.08 10.15
N SER A 87 -14.41 17.86 10.33
CA SER A 87 -12.98 17.60 10.51
C SER A 87 -12.27 17.44 9.17
N GLU A 88 -11.03 17.87 9.11
CA GLU A 88 -10.15 17.71 7.95
C GLU A 88 -8.99 16.74 8.26
N PHE A 89 -8.61 15.96 7.26
CA PHE A 89 -7.44 15.10 7.31
C PHE A 89 -6.55 15.40 6.11
N LEU A 90 -5.24 15.44 6.35
CA LEU A 90 -4.24 15.48 5.28
C LEU A 90 -3.62 14.09 5.15
N ILE A 91 -3.72 13.51 3.97
CA ILE A 91 -3.15 12.21 3.67
C ILE A 91 -2.17 12.37 2.51
N CYS A 92 -0.93 11.96 2.72
CA CYS A 92 0.07 11.85 1.68
C CYS A 92 0.20 10.40 1.28
N ILE A 93 0.21 10.11 -0.02
CA ILE A 93 0.39 8.76 -0.56
C ILE A 93 1.66 8.78 -1.41
N GLU A 94 2.60 7.93 -1.04
CA GLU A 94 3.77 7.61 -1.85
C GLU A 94 3.61 6.18 -2.34
N ALA A 95 3.57 6.02 -3.66
CA ALA A 95 3.29 4.76 -4.32
C ALA A 95 4.59 4.14 -4.85
N LYS A 96 4.66 2.81 -4.78
CA LYS A 96 5.75 2.00 -5.29
C LYS A 96 5.22 0.78 -6.01
N TYR A 97 5.56 0.59 -7.28
CA TYR A 97 5.12 -0.58 -8.05
C TYR A 97 6.20 -1.67 -8.16
N TRP A 98 7.32 -1.36 -8.80
CA TRP A 98 8.42 -2.31 -9.03
C TRP A 98 9.74 -1.90 -8.36
N SER A 99 9.82 -0.66 -7.89
CA SER A 99 11.00 -0.07 -7.25
C SER A 99 10.76 0.09 -5.76
N ASP A 100 11.85 -0.01 -4.99
CA ASP A 100 11.87 0.40 -3.58
C ASP A 100 11.97 1.94 -3.49
N LYS A 101 12.14 2.47 -2.26
CA LYS A 101 12.35 3.91 -2.04
C LYS A 101 13.42 4.48 -2.96
N SER A 102 13.17 5.69 -3.47
CA SER A 102 14.06 6.37 -4.42
C SER A 102 15.37 6.84 -3.77
N SER A 103 15.38 7.08 -2.46
CA SER A 103 16.55 7.48 -1.69
C SER A 103 16.50 6.99 -0.24
N TYR A 104 17.68 6.68 0.30
CA TYR A 104 17.92 6.28 1.68
C TYR A 104 18.80 7.32 2.38
N GLU A 105 18.79 7.33 3.71
CA GLU A 105 19.61 8.27 4.47
C GLU A 105 21.11 7.94 4.37
N ASP A 106 21.92 8.87 3.85
CA ASP A 106 23.37 8.75 3.79
C ASP A 106 24.01 9.33 5.06
N GLN A 107 24.32 8.44 6.00
CA GLN A 107 24.90 8.82 7.29
C GLN A 107 26.37 9.25 7.22
N SER A 108 27.04 9.12 6.06
CA SER A 108 28.45 9.52 5.89
C SER A 108 28.63 11.03 5.71
N VAL A 109 27.56 11.75 5.36
CA VAL A 109 27.54 13.21 5.19
C VAL A 109 26.79 13.85 6.35
N ASP A 110 27.28 14.96 6.88
CA ASP A 110 26.59 15.72 7.91
C ASP A 110 25.21 16.20 7.44
N LEU A 111 24.20 16.11 8.31
CA LEU A 111 22.80 16.41 7.98
C LEU A 111 22.60 17.78 7.31
N GLN A 112 23.35 18.80 7.73
CA GLN A 112 23.26 20.16 7.19
C GLN A 112 23.78 20.28 5.75
N ASN A 113 24.63 19.33 5.33
CA ASN A 113 25.26 19.30 4.01
C ASN A 113 24.63 18.25 3.08
N ARG A 114 23.65 17.47 3.56
CA ARG A 114 22.97 16.45 2.75
C ARG A 114 22.10 17.10 1.67
N THR A 115 22.25 16.62 0.45
CA THR A 115 21.31 16.93 -0.64
C THR A 115 20.04 16.07 -0.53
N ASN A 116 18.99 16.39 -1.27
CA ASN A 116 17.74 15.62 -1.28
C ASN A 116 17.94 14.15 -1.66
N GLY A 117 18.89 13.83 -2.55
CA GLY A 117 19.22 12.45 -2.93
C GLY A 117 19.93 11.64 -1.84
N GLN A 118 20.41 12.30 -0.78
CA GLN A 118 21.12 11.70 0.36
C GLN A 118 20.25 11.65 1.62
N ARG A 119 19.00 12.11 1.53
CA ARG A 119 18.00 12.06 2.59
C ARG A 119 16.99 10.97 2.27
N ASP A 120 16.51 10.28 3.29
CA ASP A 120 15.43 9.31 3.15
C ASP A 120 14.20 9.97 2.51
N GLN A 121 13.66 9.32 1.48
CA GLN A 121 12.56 9.88 0.70
C GLN A 121 11.32 10.14 1.55
N LEU A 122 10.84 9.10 2.26
CA LEU A 122 9.62 9.19 3.05
C LEU A 122 9.80 10.17 4.23
N ALA A 123 11.00 10.24 4.82
CA ALA A 123 11.30 11.22 5.85
C ALA A 123 11.10 12.66 5.35
N ARG A 124 11.64 13.00 4.17
CA ARG A 124 11.47 14.34 3.55
C ARG A 124 10.00 14.66 3.27
N GLU A 125 9.25 13.69 2.76
CA GLU A 125 7.83 13.88 2.47
C GLU A 125 7.03 14.10 3.75
N ILE A 126 7.29 13.32 4.81
CA ILE A 126 6.69 13.50 6.13
C ILE A 126 7.00 14.90 6.68
N GLU A 127 8.25 15.37 6.55
CA GLU A 127 8.64 16.71 6.97
C GLU A 127 7.85 17.79 6.21
N ASP A 128 7.78 17.70 4.89
CA ASP A 128 7.15 18.70 4.04
C ASP A 128 5.63 18.78 4.23
N ILE A 129 4.92 17.65 4.43
CA ILE A 129 3.46 17.67 4.62
C ILE A 129 3.04 18.28 5.96
N HIS A 130 3.94 18.34 6.94
CA HIS A 130 3.68 18.99 8.23
C HIS A 130 3.96 20.49 8.23
N LYS A 131 4.55 21.03 7.15
CA LYS A 131 4.86 22.46 7.06
C LYS A 131 3.64 23.30 6.68
N ASP A 132 3.65 24.54 7.17
CA ASP A 132 2.60 25.53 6.93
C ASP A 132 2.38 25.85 5.45
N ASN A 133 3.42 25.77 4.62
CA ASN A 133 3.32 25.98 3.18
C ASN A 133 2.44 24.90 2.51
N CYS A 134 2.61 23.62 2.88
CA CYS A 134 1.79 22.52 2.38
C CYS A 134 0.33 22.68 2.81
N LEU A 135 0.09 23.03 4.08
CA LEU A 135 -1.27 23.26 4.58
C LEU A 135 -1.96 24.43 3.85
N ARG A 136 -1.23 25.52 3.57
CA ARG A 136 -1.72 26.64 2.78
C ARG A 136 -1.98 26.27 1.32
N TYR A 137 -1.11 25.45 0.73
CA TYR A 137 -1.25 24.97 -0.65
C TYR A 137 -2.58 24.22 -0.87
N LEU A 138 -3.00 23.41 0.11
CA LEU A 138 -4.29 22.71 0.08
C LEU A 138 -5.45 23.49 0.70
N ASN A 139 -5.23 24.73 1.13
CA ASN A 139 -6.23 25.55 1.83
C ASN A 139 -6.85 24.82 3.06
N ILE A 140 -6.03 24.10 3.82
CA ILE A 140 -6.45 23.36 5.01
C ILE A 140 -6.57 24.29 6.21
N ASN A 141 -7.70 24.21 6.90
CA ASN A 141 -7.87 24.94 8.15
C ASN A 141 -7.24 24.18 9.32
N LYS A 142 -6.14 24.69 9.87
CA LYS A 142 -5.44 24.10 11.03
C LYS A 142 -6.34 23.83 12.24
N ASN A 143 -7.39 24.63 12.45
CA ASN A 143 -8.31 24.43 13.58
C ASN A 143 -9.26 23.24 13.36
N LYS A 144 -9.43 22.80 12.11
CA LYS A 144 -10.25 21.64 11.73
C LYS A 144 -9.40 20.40 11.43
N LEU A 145 -8.09 20.56 11.30
CA LEU A 145 -7.16 19.49 11.00
C LEU A 145 -7.09 18.51 12.17
N ASN A 146 -7.71 17.34 11.99
CA ASN A 146 -7.73 16.28 12.98
C ASN A 146 -6.45 15.45 12.95
N SER A 147 -5.97 15.11 11.75
CA SER A 147 -4.78 14.27 11.61
C SER A 147 -4.05 14.49 10.27
N ILE A 148 -2.74 14.26 10.30
CA ILE A 148 -1.88 14.12 9.13
C ILE A 148 -1.38 12.67 9.10
N ALA A 149 -1.55 11.99 7.96
CA ALA A 149 -1.11 10.62 7.76
C ALA A 149 -0.29 10.48 6.48
N MET A 150 0.66 9.55 6.52
CA MET A 150 1.45 9.09 5.37
C MET A 150 1.03 7.67 5.03
N ILE A 151 0.77 7.38 3.76
CA ILE A 151 0.46 6.05 3.24
C ILE A 151 1.59 5.65 2.28
N TYR A 152 2.30 4.59 2.62
CA TYR A 152 3.25 3.94 1.74
C TYR A 152 2.54 2.80 0.99
N LEU A 153 2.21 3.04 -0.27
CA LEU A 153 1.46 2.13 -1.13
C LEU A 153 2.43 1.27 -1.95
N THR A 154 2.53 -0.03 -1.69
CA THR A 154 3.56 -0.86 -2.34
C THR A 154 3.02 -2.18 -2.90
N ASN A 155 3.85 -2.93 -3.63
CA ASN A 155 3.52 -4.30 -4.07
C ASN A 155 4.04 -5.42 -3.13
N HIS A 156 4.57 -5.04 -1.96
CA HIS A 156 5.06 -5.99 -0.95
C HIS A 156 3.96 -7.00 -0.55
N THR A 157 4.36 -8.24 -0.25
CA THR A 157 3.46 -9.30 0.23
C THR A 157 3.26 -9.27 1.74
N TYR A 158 4.12 -8.57 2.47
CA TYR A 158 4.07 -8.36 3.90
C TYR A 158 4.51 -6.94 4.25
N LEU A 159 4.13 -6.46 5.44
CA LEU A 159 4.42 -5.10 5.89
C LEU A 159 5.95 -4.84 5.88
N PRO A 160 6.46 -3.87 5.09
CA PRO A 160 7.89 -3.52 5.02
C PRO A 160 8.30 -2.72 6.27
N LYS A 161 8.24 -3.36 7.43
CA LYS A 161 8.39 -2.73 8.74
C LYS A 161 9.76 -2.06 8.92
N GLN A 162 10.82 -2.66 8.39
CA GLN A 162 12.16 -2.13 8.50
C GLN A 162 12.29 -0.80 7.74
N GLU A 163 11.91 -0.76 6.46
CA GLU A 163 11.94 0.47 5.64
C GLU A 163 11.15 1.61 6.29
N ILE A 164 9.95 1.29 6.81
CA ILE A 164 9.08 2.25 7.49
C ILE A 164 9.75 2.81 8.75
N LEU A 165 10.34 1.93 9.57
CA LEU A 165 11.01 2.34 10.81
C LEU A 165 12.25 3.19 10.52
N GLU A 166 13.06 2.79 9.54
CA GLU A 166 14.23 3.56 9.09
C GLU A 166 13.83 4.97 8.64
N SER A 167 12.77 5.09 7.84
CA SER A 167 12.26 6.40 7.42
C SER A 167 11.79 7.25 8.60
N ILE A 168 11.05 6.68 9.55
CA ILE A 168 10.58 7.41 10.75
C ILE A 168 11.76 7.91 11.61
N LEU A 169 12.84 7.12 11.72
CA LEU A 169 14.03 7.50 12.48
C LEU A 169 14.75 8.73 11.90
N HIS A 170 14.56 9.00 10.61
CA HIS A 170 15.23 10.09 9.89
C HIS A 170 14.36 11.34 9.71
N VAL A 171 13.12 11.31 10.20
CA VAL A 171 12.25 12.50 10.28
C VAL A 171 12.83 13.50 11.29
N ASN A 172 12.98 14.75 10.87
CA ASN A 172 13.53 15.83 11.68
C ASN A 172 12.61 17.07 11.70
N GLY A 173 12.72 17.89 12.74
CA GLY A 173 12.05 19.20 12.83
C GLY A 173 10.54 19.15 13.13
N ILE A 174 9.96 17.96 13.25
CA ILE A 174 8.54 17.76 13.55
C ILE A 174 8.32 16.56 14.48
N VAL A 175 7.21 16.56 15.22
CA VAL A 175 6.80 15.42 16.04
C VAL A 175 5.92 14.52 15.19
N PHE A 176 6.51 13.46 14.63
CA PHE A 176 5.79 12.43 13.90
C PHE A 176 5.72 11.14 14.71
N ARG A 177 4.53 10.58 14.84
CA ARG A 177 4.32 9.30 15.51
C ARG A 177 4.30 8.18 14.49
N LYS A 178 4.87 7.03 14.83
CA LYS A 178 4.84 5.83 13.98
C LYS A 178 3.42 5.38 13.60
N GLU A 179 2.42 5.73 14.42
CA GLU A 179 1.01 5.47 14.16
C GLU A 179 0.43 6.31 13.00
N GLN A 180 1.14 7.35 12.55
CA GLN A 180 0.74 8.21 11.44
C GLN A 180 1.29 7.73 10.08
N LEU A 181 2.14 6.70 10.06
CA LEU A 181 2.59 6.06 8.83
C LEU A 181 1.87 4.72 8.66
N TYR A 182 1.10 4.63 7.59
CA TYR A 182 0.32 3.48 7.19
C TYR A 182 0.91 2.84 5.94
N TRP A 183 0.68 1.55 5.81
CA TRP A 183 1.02 0.76 4.64
C TRP A 183 -0.25 0.26 3.99
N LEU A 184 -0.28 0.37 2.66
CA LEU A 184 -1.32 -0.17 1.80
C LEU A 184 -0.65 -1.01 0.72
N THR A 185 -1.31 -2.06 0.26
CA THR A 185 -0.85 -2.78 -0.93
C THR A 185 -1.78 -2.56 -2.09
N TRP A 186 -1.25 -2.60 -3.32
CA TRP A 186 -2.08 -2.62 -4.52
C TRP A 186 -3.10 -3.76 -4.51
N ARG A 187 -2.72 -4.90 -3.93
CA ARG A 187 -3.60 -6.07 -3.77
C ARG A 187 -4.76 -5.80 -2.81
N GLU A 188 -4.52 -5.02 -1.77
CA GLU A 188 -5.57 -4.68 -0.81
C GLU A 188 -6.61 -3.72 -1.41
N ILE A 189 -6.21 -2.87 -2.36
CA ILE A 189 -7.14 -2.08 -3.17
C ILE A 189 -8.05 -3.02 -3.98
N HIS A 190 -7.48 -4.04 -4.66
CA HIS A 190 -8.26 -5.05 -5.39
C HIS A 190 -9.22 -5.81 -4.46
N ASN A 191 -8.73 -6.27 -3.30
CA ASN A 191 -9.55 -6.98 -2.31
C ASN A 191 -10.72 -6.12 -1.83
N THR A 192 -10.45 -4.87 -1.49
CA THR A 192 -11.45 -3.92 -0.98
C THR A 192 -12.55 -3.70 -2.02
N ILE A 193 -12.18 -3.50 -3.29
CA ILE A 193 -13.14 -3.32 -4.39
C ILE A 193 -13.95 -4.60 -4.63
N SER A 194 -13.29 -5.76 -4.64
CA SER A 194 -13.93 -7.06 -4.87
C SER A 194 -14.96 -7.43 -3.80
N ASN A 195 -14.78 -6.90 -2.58
CA ASN A 195 -15.69 -7.11 -1.46
C ASN A 195 -16.91 -6.16 -1.47
N LEU A 196 -16.97 -5.19 -2.37
CA LEU A 196 -18.13 -4.31 -2.50
C LEU A 196 -19.32 -5.09 -3.06
N ARG A 197 -20.45 -5.06 -2.33
CA ARG A 197 -21.70 -5.72 -2.72
C ARG A 197 -22.73 -4.78 -3.32
N SER A 198 -22.60 -3.48 -3.07
CA SER A 198 -23.59 -2.47 -3.43
C SER A 198 -22.93 -1.28 -4.10
N PHE A 199 -23.54 -0.82 -5.19
CA PHE A 199 -23.10 0.32 -5.97
C PHE A 199 -24.19 1.37 -6.01
N LEU A 200 -23.84 2.65 -5.86
CA LEU A 200 -24.79 3.76 -5.86
C LEU A 200 -25.28 4.04 -7.27
N THR A 201 -24.40 3.90 -8.26
CA THR A 201 -24.73 4.08 -9.67
C THR A 201 -24.20 2.94 -10.54
N VAL A 202 -24.81 2.78 -11.73
CA VAL A 202 -24.32 1.84 -12.76
C VAL A 202 -22.93 2.25 -13.26
N GLN A 203 -22.62 3.54 -13.23
CA GLN A 203 -21.31 4.05 -13.62
C GLN A 203 -20.24 3.63 -12.61
N ASP A 204 -20.52 3.71 -11.31
CA ASP A 204 -19.59 3.23 -10.26
C ASP A 204 -19.28 1.75 -10.43
N LEU A 205 -20.33 0.94 -10.65
CA LEU A 205 -20.16 -0.49 -10.92
C LEU A 205 -19.22 -0.73 -12.10
N LYS A 206 -19.42 -0.02 -13.21
CA LYS A 206 -18.58 -0.16 -14.40
C LYS A 206 -17.13 0.27 -14.12
N LEU A 207 -16.92 1.44 -13.53
CA LEU A 207 -15.60 1.97 -13.22
C LEU A 207 -14.82 1.05 -12.28
N LEU A 208 -15.47 0.58 -11.20
CA LEU A 208 -14.85 -0.32 -10.23
C LEU A 208 -14.58 -1.71 -10.81
N THR A 209 -15.45 -2.21 -11.70
CA THR A 209 -15.22 -3.47 -12.43
C THR A 209 -14.02 -3.35 -13.38
N ASP A 210 -13.91 -2.24 -14.12
CA ASP A 210 -12.78 -1.99 -15.01
C ASP A 210 -11.47 -1.81 -14.23
N LEU A 211 -11.52 -1.15 -13.06
CA LEU A 211 -10.38 -1.04 -12.14
C LEU A 211 -9.96 -2.41 -11.60
N GLN A 212 -10.92 -3.24 -11.17
CA GLN A 212 -10.65 -4.60 -10.72
C GLN A 212 -9.92 -5.39 -11.82
N ARG A 213 -10.45 -5.40 -13.04
CA ARG A 213 -9.83 -6.07 -14.20
C ARG A 213 -8.43 -5.55 -14.51
N LEU A 214 -8.18 -4.25 -14.33
CA LEU A 214 -6.87 -3.65 -14.55
C LEU A 214 -5.86 -4.21 -13.54
N LEU A 215 -6.23 -4.26 -12.26
CA LEU A 215 -5.38 -4.81 -11.19
C LEU A 215 -5.13 -6.31 -11.42
N GLU A 216 -6.15 -7.08 -11.79
CA GLU A 216 -6.01 -8.50 -12.15
C GLU A 216 -5.06 -8.71 -13.33
N LYS A 217 -5.20 -7.91 -14.40
CA LYS A 217 -4.31 -7.95 -15.56
C LYS A 217 -2.85 -7.63 -15.20
N LYS A 218 -2.63 -6.80 -14.18
CA LYS A 218 -1.29 -6.47 -13.66
C LYS A 218 -0.79 -7.46 -12.60
N GLY A 219 -1.55 -8.51 -12.28
CA GLY A 219 -1.18 -9.48 -11.24
C GLY A 219 -1.28 -8.92 -9.81
N LEU A 220 -2.00 -7.83 -9.63
CA LEU A 220 -2.21 -7.12 -8.35
C LEU A 220 -3.47 -7.61 -7.64
N GLN A 221 -3.74 -8.92 -7.70
CA GLN A 221 -4.83 -9.58 -6.98
C GLN A 221 -4.25 -10.47 -5.88
N SER A 222 -4.97 -10.60 -4.76
CA SER A 222 -4.60 -11.57 -3.73
C SER A 222 -5.00 -12.98 -4.13
N PHE A 223 -4.32 -13.97 -3.57
CA PHE A 223 -4.76 -15.36 -3.65
C PHE A 223 -6.01 -15.53 -2.77
N ASN A 224 -7.15 -15.80 -3.38
CA ASN A 224 -8.44 -15.96 -2.69
C ASN A 224 -8.79 -17.44 -2.42
N GLY A 225 -7.77 -18.28 -2.22
CA GLY A 225 -7.96 -19.72 -2.01
C GLY A 225 -8.21 -20.49 -3.30
N PHE A 226 -8.35 -21.81 -3.15
CA PHE A 226 -8.76 -22.68 -4.24
C PHE A 226 -10.27 -22.54 -4.43
N GLN A 227 -10.69 -22.07 -5.61
CA GLN A 227 -12.13 -21.91 -5.94
C GLN A 227 -12.82 -23.27 -6.19
N GLN A 228 -12.04 -24.32 -6.42
CA GLN A 228 -12.55 -25.66 -6.65
C GLN A 228 -12.61 -26.44 -5.35
N HIS A 229 -13.52 -27.42 -5.29
CA HIS A 229 -13.58 -28.38 -4.20
C HIS A 229 -12.20 -29.01 -4.04
N VAL A 230 -11.55 -28.77 -2.90
CA VAL A 230 -10.33 -29.48 -2.55
C VAL A 230 -10.75 -30.91 -2.29
N GLU A 231 -10.55 -31.77 -3.29
CA GLU A 231 -10.78 -33.20 -3.10
C GLU A 231 -9.83 -33.68 -2.01
N ILE A 232 -10.41 -34.15 -0.92
CA ILE A 232 -9.67 -34.86 0.11
C ILE A 232 -9.27 -36.18 -0.53
N VAL A 233 -8.04 -36.24 -1.06
CA VAL A 233 -7.47 -37.50 -1.51
C VAL A 233 -7.31 -38.41 -0.30
N SER A 234 -7.64 -39.69 -0.48
CA SER A 234 -7.36 -40.72 0.51
C SER A 234 -5.87 -40.68 0.87
N GLU A 235 -5.55 -40.98 2.15
CA GLU A 235 -4.17 -41.04 2.64
C GLU A 235 -3.29 -41.76 1.61
N ILE A 236 -2.30 -41.04 1.08
CA ILE A 236 -1.39 -41.63 0.13
C ILE A 236 -0.44 -42.52 0.93
N ASN A 237 -0.71 -43.83 0.90
CA ASN A 237 0.16 -44.85 1.48
C ASN A 237 1.41 -45.04 0.62
N ILE A 238 2.24 -44.00 0.52
CA ILE A 238 3.50 -44.07 -0.20
C ILE A 238 4.44 -44.90 0.66
N THR A 239 4.90 -46.03 0.12
CA THR A 239 5.99 -46.79 0.72
C THR A 239 7.21 -46.56 -0.14
N TYR A 240 8.19 -45.83 0.39
CA TYR A 240 9.47 -45.65 -0.28
C TYR A 240 10.35 -46.85 0.04
N ASN A 241 10.65 -47.66 -0.96
CA ASN A 241 11.55 -48.79 -0.83
C ASN A 241 12.91 -48.42 -1.42
N SER A 242 13.94 -48.42 -0.58
CA SER A 242 15.32 -48.53 -1.05
C SER A 242 15.76 -50.00 -0.97
N PRO A 243 16.88 -50.40 -1.58
CA PRO A 243 17.39 -51.78 -1.51
C PRO A 243 17.63 -52.28 -0.08
N LEU A 244 17.73 -51.38 0.90
CA LEU A 244 18.07 -51.70 2.28
C LEU A 244 16.91 -51.52 3.26
N ASN A 245 15.94 -50.63 3.00
CA ASN A 245 14.84 -50.33 3.93
C ASN A 245 13.53 -49.98 3.20
N SER A 246 12.40 -50.30 3.84
CA SER A 246 11.07 -49.81 3.49
C SER A 246 10.61 -48.75 4.49
N TYR A 247 10.26 -47.56 4.01
CA TYR A 247 9.71 -46.49 4.83
C TYR A 247 8.26 -46.24 4.43
N SER A 248 7.35 -46.41 5.38
CA SER A 248 5.94 -46.07 5.22
C SER A 248 5.61 -44.85 6.07
N TRP A 249 5.03 -43.83 5.43
CA TRP A 249 4.66 -42.57 6.09
C TRP A 249 3.62 -42.75 7.19
N ASN A 250 2.84 -43.82 7.16
CA ASN A 250 1.76 -44.10 8.13
C ASN A 250 2.26 -44.47 9.54
N TYR A 251 3.53 -44.86 9.69
CA TYR A 251 4.08 -45.28 10.97
C TYR A 251 4.85 -44.17 11.69
N TYR A 252 4.98 -42.98 11.09
CA TYR A 252 5.59 -41.82 11.74
C TYR A 252 4.57 -41.13 12.66
N LYS A 253 4.37 -41.68 13.86
CA LYS A 253 3.60 -41.01 14.93
C LYS A 253 4.35 -39.85 15.59
N ASP A 254 5.68 -39.87 15.49
CA ASP A 254 6.54 -38.83 16.05
C ASP A 254 7.02 -37.89 14.95
N VAL A 255 6.16 -36.95 14.56
CA VAL A 255 6.60 -35.78 13.81
C VAL A 255 7.38 -34.90 14.79
N LYS A 256 8.70 -35.09 14.87
CA LYS A 256 9.56 -34.11 15.55
C LYS A 256 9.35 -32.78 14.85
N LYS A 257 8.82 -31.80 15.59
CA LYS A 257 8.65 -30.43 15.12
C LYS A 257 10.05 -29.89 14.78
N LEU A 258 10.39 -29.88 13.49
CA LEU A 258 11.60 -29.22 13.01
C LEU A 258 11.32 -27.73 13.10
N ASN A 259 11.94 -27.07 14.08
CA ASN A 259 11.99 -25.62 14.11
C ASN A 259 12.91 -25.17 12.97
N TRP A 260 12.30 -24.81 11.85
CA TRP A 260 12.98 -24.16 10.75
C TRP A 260 13.15 -22.69 11.10
N ASN A 261 14.40 -22.26 11.26
CA ASN A 261 14.74 -20.84 11.28
C ASN A 261 15.02 -20.43 9.83
N TYR A 262 14.23 -19.49 9.31
CA TYR A 262 14.44 -18.94 7.98
C TYR A 262 15.53 -17.87 8.06
N GLY A 263 16.50 -17.93 7.15
CA GLY A 263 17.76 -17.20 7.24
C GLY A 263 18.84 -18.09 7.84
N GLY A 264 19.69 -18.67 6.98
CA GLY A 264 20.82 -19.48 7.43
C GLY A 264 21.66 -18.71 8.45
N ASN A 265 22.24 -19.43 9.42
CA ASN A 265 23.23 -18.85 10.31
C ASN A 265 24.33 -18.21 9.45
N GLN A 266 24.39 -16.88 9.46
CA GLN A 266 25.62 -16.20 9.13
C GLN A 266 26.61 -16.58 10.23
N ASN A 267 27.45 -17.59 9.96
CA ASN A 267 28.75 -17.84 10.59
C ASN A 267 29.32 -19.14 9.99
N GLU A 268 30.15 -19.00 8.96
CA GLU A 268 31.59 -19.35 8.96
C GLU A 268 32.22 -19.01 7.60
#